data_AF-A0A8S1GYX4-F1
#
_entry.id   AF-A0A8S1GYX4-F1
#
_cell.length_a   1.000
_cell.length_b   1.000
_cell.length_c   1.000
_cell.angle_alpha   90.00
_cell.angle_beta   90.00
_cell.angle_gamma   90.00
#
_symmetry.space_group_name_H-M   'P 1'
#
loop_
_entity.id
_entity.type
_entity.pdbx_description
1 polymer ?
#
loop_
_entity_poly.entity_id
_entity_poly.type
_entity_poly.pdbx_seq_one_letter_code
_entity_poly.pdbx_strand_id
1 'polypeptide(L)'
;MKLPTELRTGVRFMAVLNKNHREILRRSGMKWTPLHERLLQFHMGNLEFACGSSLADVSWRCWDQNEDMPSFAGRHALLVDGTAPIITKLTEQLDINFDIKVKNIEYERKDENDGYPIRIATEDALGNRKSFECDMVLCTMPLKVLQTSPDLFSPPLSGEKVAALKGIGAGLIEKVIVRFSEPFWEEYFEPGNFFFGHVPKVPEQRTVFNLFHDFSKRDGPVENRSYVLMSYLGGRSVDLVNEKSDEQIVELFVDVLKSLFPKKSDKIKAIDSFVTHWGKNAFTGMSYSYVKINGTGDDYDTIAKSVDDKVFFAGEHTCRFYPQTMTGSAMSGYREAGKILQILHKEKQ
;
A
#
# COMPACT_ATOMS: atom_id res chain seq x y z
N MET A 1 14.85 24.12 -3.02
CA MET A 1 15.65 24.46 -4.23
C MET A 1 15.24 23.49 -5.34
N LYS A 2 14.49 23.91 -6.37
CA LYS A 2 14.07 22.99 -7.45
C LYS A 2 15.28 22.62 -8.31
N LEU A 3 15.74 21.38 -8.19
CA LEU A 3 16.83 20.84 -8.99
C LEU A 3 16.43 20.77 -10.49
N PRO A 4 17.39 20.96 -11.42
CA PRO A 4 17.15 20.90 -12.87
C PRO A 4 16.48 19.60 -13.33
N THR A 5 15.66 19.69 -14.36
CA THR A 5 14.86 18.60 -14.95
C THR A 5 15.73 17.45 -15.49
N GLU A 6 16.94 17.77 -15.94
CA GLU A 6 17.91 16.86 -16.55
C GLU A 6 18.50 15.84 -15.54
N LEU A 7 18.46 16.15 -14.24
CA LEU A 7 18.89 15.23 -13.18
C LEU A 7 17.74 14.34 -12.68
N ARG A 8 16.51 14.50 -13.20
CA ARG A 8 15.30 13.84 -12.68
C ARG A 8 15.07 12.45 -13.26
N THR A 9 15.76 12.07 -14.33
CA THR A 9 15.45 10.86 -15.08
C THR A 9 16.55 9.78 -15.00
N GLY A 10 16.13 8.53 -14.84
CA GLY A 10 16.98 7.34 -15.05
C GLY A 10 17.93 6.94 -13.91
N VAL A 11 18.04 7.71 -12.83
CA VAL A 11 18.89 7.34 -11.68
C VAL A 11 18.17 6.29 -10.82
N ARG A 12 18.72 5.07 -10.79
CA ARG A 12 18.19 3.95 -10.00
C ARG A 12 18.64 4.04 -8.54
N PHE A 13 17.72 3.87 -7.60
CA PHE A 13 17.98 3.88 -6.15
C PHE A 13 19.16 2.97 -5.79
N MET A 14 19.09 1.71 -6.21
CA MET A 14 20.12 0.71 -5.91
C MET A 14 21.50 1.09 -6.44
N ALA A 15 21.57 1.78 -7.59
CA ALA A 15 22.85 2.21 -8.15
C ALA A 15 23.51 3.29 -7.29
N VAL A 16 22.72 4.23 -6.77
CA VAL A 16 23.21 5.29 -5.88
C VAL A 16 23.64 4.71 -4.53
N LEU A 17 22.82 3.85 -3.93
CA LEU A 17 23.14 3.20 -2.65
C LEU A 17 24.42 2.37 -2.75
N ASN A 18 24.55 1.52 -3.77
CA ASN A 18 25.74 0.68 -3.97
C ASN A 18 27.00 1.50 -4.29
N LYS A 19 26.86 2.65 -4.98
CA LYS A 19 27.99 3.57 -5.24
C LYS A 19 28.45 4.21 -3.93
N ASN A 20 27.53 4.75 -3.14
CA ASN A 20 27.84 5.42 -1.88
C ASN A 20 28.39 4.45 -0.82
N HIS A 21 27.79 3.26 -0.69
CA HIS A 21 28.28 2.21 0.21
C HIS A 21 29.76 1.88 -0.06
N ARG A 22 30.11 1.57 -1.31
CA ARG A 22 31.49 1.28 -1.71
C ARG A 22 32.45 2.44 -1.43
N GLU A 23 32.01 3.68 -1.67
CA GLU A 23 32.84 4.86 -1.44
C GLU A 23 33.05 5.12 0.07
N ILE A 24 32.04 4.90 0.90
CA ILE A 24 32.14 5.01 2.36
C ILE A 24 33.12 3.98 2.92
N LEU A 25 33.01 2.71 2.49
CA LEU A 25 33.96 1.66 2.91
C LEU A 25 35.38 2.00 2.50
N ARG A 26 35.57 2.44 1.25
CA ARG A 26 36.87 2.81 0.71
C ARG A 26 37.50 3.97 1.49
N ARG A 27 36.73 5.02 1.81
CA ARG A 27 37.23 6.21 2.52
C ARG A 27 37.46 5.99 4.01
N SER A 28 36.60 5.21 4.66
CA SER A 28 36.69 4.96 6.09
C SER A 28 37.74 3.91 6.46
N GLY A 29 38.12 3.04 5.52
CA GLY A 29 38.98 1.88 5.80
C GLY A 29 38.29 0.80 6.65
N MET A 30 36.98 0.94 6.94
CA MET A 30 36.22 -0.06 7.69
C MET A 30 36.13 -1.37 6.90
N LYS A 31 36.37 -2.49 7.60
CA LYS A 31 36.20 -3.83 7.04
C LYS A 31 34.85 -4.40 7.45
N TRP A 32 33.94 -4.51 6.50
CA TRP A 32 32.66 -5.16 6.72
C TRP A 32 32.79 -6.69 6.68
N THR A 33 32.09 -7.35 7.60
CA THR A 33 31.99 -8.81 7.64
C THR A 33 30.79 -9.24 6.81
N PRO A 34 30.65 -10.54 6.46
CA PRO A 34 29.42 -11.04 5.84
C PRO A 34 28.15 -10.74 6.66
N LEU A 35 28.27 -10.64 8.00
CA LEU A 35 27.14 -10.26 8.85
C LEU A 35 26.74 -8.80 8.66
N HIS A 36 27.70 -7.87 8.53
CA HIS A 36 27.40 -6.46 8.27
C HIS A 36 26.67 -6.29 6.92
N GLU A 37 27.11 -6.98 5.87
CA GLU A 37 26.44 -6.95 4.56
C GLU A 37 25.00 -7.50 4.63
N ARG A 38 24.79 -8.60 5.37
CA ARG A 38 23.45 -9.17 5.57
C ARG A 38 22.53 -8.24 6.39
N LEU A 39 23.06 -7.55 7.39
CA LEU A 39 22.32 -6.54 8.15
C LEU A 39 21.93 -5.35 7.30
N LEU A 40 22.81 -4.91 6.38
CA LEU A 40 22.43 -3.90 5.39
C LEU A 40 21.27 -4.40 4.51
N GLN A 41 21.30 -5.66 4.07
CA GLN A 41 20.18 -6.24 3.31
C GLN A 41 18.87 -6.26 4.13
N PHE A 42 18.90 -6.55 5.42
CA PHE A 42 17.73 -6.44 6.29
C PHE A 42 17.12 -5.02 6.26
N HIS A 43 17.95 -3.98 6.40
CA HIS A 43 17.47 -2.59 6.35
C HIS A 43 16.94 -2.21 4.95
N MET A 44 17.58 -2.69 3.89
CA MET A 44 17.07 -2.50 2.53
C MET A 44 15.72 -3.21 2.32
N GLY A 45 15.55 -4.41 2.86
CA GLY A 45 14.26 -5.13 2.85
C GLY A 45 13.18 -4.38 3.63
N ASN A 46 13.52 -3.74 4.75
CA ASN A 46 12.59 -2.90 5.49
C ASN A 46 12.15 -1.65 4.69
N LEU A 47 13.07 -1.09 3.89
CA LEU A 47 12.74 0.01 2.98
C LEU A 47 11.86 -0.46 1.80
N GLU A 48 12.11 -1.66 1.25
CA GLU A 48 11.24 -2.26 0.23
C GLU A 48 9.84 -2.54 0.77
N PHE A 49 9.72 -2.95 2.04
CA PHE A 49 8.44 -3.06 2.72
C PHE A 49 7.74 -1.70 2.79
N ALA A 50 8.41 -0.65 3.27
CA ALA A 50 7.82 0.69 3.35
C ALA A 50 7.34 1.23 1.98
N CYS A 51 8.09 0.96 0.91
CA CYS A 51 7.70 1.33 -0.45
C CYS A 51 6.71 0.34 -1.11
N GLY A 52 6.51 -0.85 -0.53
CA GLY A 52 5.77 -1.94 -1.15
C GLY A 52 6.36 -2.36 -2.50
N SER A 53 7.65 -2.16 -2.74
CA SER A 53 8.24 -2.38 -4.05
C SER A 53 9.74 -2.62 -3.96
N SER A 54 10.31 -3.19 -5.02
CA SER A 54 11.75 -3.30 -5.10
C SER A 54 12.39 -1.93 -5.23
N LEU A 55 13.50 -1.68 -4.53
CA LEU A 55 14.26 -0.43 -4.70
C LEU A 55 14.76 -0.22 -6.13
N ALA A 56 14.74 -1.26 -6.97
CA ALA A 56 15.02 -1.13 -8.40
C ALA A 56 13.96 -0.30 -9.15
N ASP A 57 12.74 -0.16 -8.61
CA ASP A 57 11.59 0.51 -9.25
C ASP A 57 11.23 1.84 -8.56
N VAL A 58 11.69 2.04 -7.33
CA VAL A 58 11.45 3.23 -6.49
C VAL A 58 12.33 4.40 -6.94
N SER A 59 11.76 5.61 -6.95
CA SER A 59 12.51 6.85 -7.20
C SER A 59 13.55 7.09 -6.12
N TRP A 60 14.83 7.13 -6.47
CA TRP A 60 15.89 7.59 -5.54
C TRP A 60 15.60 8.97 -4.94
N ARG A 61 14.96 9.86 -5.72
CA ARG A 61 14.86 11.28 -5.39
C ARG A 61 13.58 11.67 -4.66
N CYS A 62 12.57 10.83 -4.74
CA CYS A 62 11.21 11.16 -4.29
C CYS A 62 10.57 10.02 -3.50
N TRP A 63 11.36 9.02 -3.05
CA TRP A 63 10.84 7.92 -2.24
C TRP A 63 10.25 8.41 -0.90
N ASP A 64 10.83 9.49 -0.36
CA ASP A 64 10.54 10.14 0.92
C ASP A 64 9.93 11.55 0.73
N GLN A 65 9.38 11.87 -0.46
CA GLN A 65 8.91 13.23 -0.79
C GLN A 65 7.91 13.82 0.21
N ASN A 66 7.15 12.98 0.91
CA ASN A 66 6.16 13.41 1.89
C ASN A 66 6.80 13.94 3.18
N GLU A 67 8.07 13.62 3.45
CA GLU A 67 8.81 14.11 4.62
C GLU A 67 9.20 15.60 4.50
N ASP A 68 9.05 16.20 3.32
CA ASP A 68 9.11 17.66 3.15
C ASP A 68 7.97 18.38 3.91
N MET A 69 6.93 17.63 4.34
CA MET A 69 5.78 18.14 5.07
C MET A 69 5.72 17.54 6.50
N PRO A 70 5.13 18.27 7.48
CA PRO A 70 4.97 17.74 8.84
C PRO A 70 4.17 16.44 8.87
N SER A 71 4.83 15.37 9.31
CA SER A 71 4.22 14.05 9.54
C SER A 71 3.48 13.98 10.87
N PHE A 72 2.65 12.95 11.04
CA PHE A 72 1.98 12.69 12.31
C PHE A 72 3.00 12.31 13.40
N ALA A 73 3.09 13.13 14.44
CA ALA A 73 3.91 12.84 15.61
C ALA A 73 3.26 11.80 16.54
N GLY A 74 4.02 11.32 17.52
CA GLY A 74 3.52 10.40 18.55
C GLY A 74 3.94 8.95 18.31
N ARG A 75 3.27 8.02 19.00
CA ARG A 75 3.59 6.59 18.96
C ARG A 75 2.91 5.92 17.77
N HIS A 76 3.61 4.98 17.14
CA HIS A 76 2.98 3.99 16.27
C HIS A 76 2.20 3.01 17.15
N ALA A 77 0.95 2.74 16.80
CA ALA A 77 0.07 1.89 17.59
C ALA A 77 -0.56 0.80 16.73
N LEU A 78 -0.80 -0.36 17.35
CA LEU A 78 -1.57 -1.44 16.75
C LEU A 78 -3.05 -1.25 17.11
N LEU A 79 -3.93 -1.21 16.11
CA LEU A 79 -5.37 -1.28 16.31
C LEU A 79 -5.77 -2.73 16.59
N VAL A 80 -5.86 -3.10 17.87
CA VAL A 80 -6.05 -4.50 18.32
C VAL A 80 -7.40 -5.10 17.91
N ASP A 81 -8.44 -4.26 17.75
CA ASP A 81 -9.75 -4.68 17.22
C ASP A 81 -9.83 -4.62 15.68
N GLY A 82 -8.70 -4.31 15.03
CA GLY A 82 -8.64 -4.08 13.60
C GLY A 82 -9.34 -2.79 13.17
N THR A 83 -9.50 -2.63 11.86
CA THR A 83 -10.03 -1.41 11.25
C THR A 83 -11.51 -1.53 10.90
N ALA A 84 -12.04 -2.75 10.87
CA ALA A 84 -13.42 -3.04 10.49
C ALA A 84 -14.45 -2.25 11.32
N PRO A 85 -14.34 -2.12 12.66
CA PRO A 85 -15.32 -1.33 13.43
C PRO A 85 -15.38 0.14 13.01
N ILE A 86 -14.24 0.73 12.65
CA ILE A 86 -14.16 2.11 12.15
C ILE A 86 -14.89 2.20 10.81
N ILE A 87 -14.63 1.28 9.89
CA ILE A 87 -15.27 1.25 8.56
C ILE A 87 -16.77 1.04 8.72
N THR A 88 -17.22 0.06 9.50
CA THR A 88 -18.63 -0.19 9.79
C THR A 88 -19.31 1.08 10.26
N LYS A 89 -18.71 1.78 11.23
CA LYS A 89 -19.28 3.02 11.78
C LYS A 89 -19.36 4.15 10.76
N LEU A 90 -18.34 4.32 9.90
CA LEU A 90 -18.34 5.31 8.83
C LEU A 90 -19.37 5.02 7.74
N THR A 91 -19.73 3.74 7.55
CA THR A 91 -20.70 3.30 6.54
C THR A 91 -22.14 3.21 7.06
N GLU A 92 -22.37 3.42 8.36
CA GLU A 92 -23.72 3.42 8.93
C GLU A 92 -24.59 4.50 8.26
N GLN A 93 -25.81 4.11 7.88
CA GLN A 93 -26.82 5.00 7.28
C GLN A 93 -26.45 5.58 5.90
N LEU A 94 -25.42 5.04 5.24
CA LEU A 94 -25.13 5.36 3.84
C LEU A 94 -25.89 4.42 2.90
N ASP A 95 -26.31 4.95 1.76
CA ASP A 95 -26.81 4.14 0.64
C ASP A 95 -25.62 3.51 -0.09
N ILE A 96 -25.32 2.24 0.24
CA ILE A 96 -24.19 1.49 -0.33
C ILE A 96 -24.73 0.35 -1.19
N ASN A 97 -24.42 0.40 -2.47
CA ASN A 97 -24.74 -0.64 -3.42
C ASN A 97 -23.54 -1.58 -3.57
N PHE A 98 -23.64 -2.78 -3.00
CA PHE A 98 -22.64 -3.84 -3.15
C PHE A 98 -22.86 -4.64 -4.45
N ASP A 99 -21.88 -5.47 -4.80
CA ASP A 99 -21.93 -6.41 -5.93
C ASP A 99 -22.22 -5.76 -7.30
N ILE A 100 -21.91 -4.47 -7.43
CA ILE A 100 -21.95 -3.73 -8.70
C ILE A 100 -20.57 -3.23 -9.08
N LYS A 101 -20.13 -3.53 -10.30
CA LYS A 101 -18.89 -3.03 -10.87
C LYS A 101 -19.18 -1.85 -11.77
N VAL A 102 -18.58 -0.69 -11.50
CA VAL A 102 -18.59 0.44 -12.43
C VAL A 102 -17.80 0.08 -13.69
N LYS A 103 -18.40 0.30 -14.85
CA LYS A 103 -17.83 -0.01 -16.17
C LYS A 103 -17.45 1.23 -16.95
N ASN A 104 -18.24 2.31 -16.83
CA ASN A 104 -18.01 3.57 -17.52
C ASN A 104 -18.59 4.74 -16.70
N ILE A 105 -17.88 5.86 -16.72
CA ILE A 105 -18.28 7.15 -16.17
C ILE A 105 -18.33 8.13 -17.35
N GLU A 106 -19.53 8.46 -17.82
CA GLU A 106 -19.78 9.42 -18.91
C GLU A 106 -20.01 10.81 -18.31
N TYR A 107 -19.12 11.76 -18.63
CA TYR A 107 -19.15 13.13 -18.12
C TYR A 107 -18.96 14.19 -19.23
N GLU A 108 -19.08 13.81 -20.51
CA GLU A 108 -18.89 14.70 -21.67
C GLU A 108 -20.05 15.68 -21.90
N ARG A 109 -19.89 16.98 -21.66
CA ARG A 109 -20.92 17.95 -22.07
C ARG A 109 -21.22 17.88 -23.58
N LYS A 110 -22.47 17.57 -23.95
CA LYS A 110 -22.92 17.53 -25.35
C LYS A 110 -23.28 18.91 -25.91
N ASP A 111 -23.71 19.84 -25.06
CA ASP A 111 -24.03 21.22 -25.44
C ASP A 111 -23.90 22.17 -24.24
N GLU A 112 -23.76 23.47 -24.46
CA GLU A 112 -23.64 24.50 -23.40
C GLU A 112 -24.91 24.60 -22.53
N ASN A 113 -26.06 24.20 -23.07
CA ASN A 113 -27.37 24.21 -22.40
C ASN A 113 -27.78 22.85 -21.78
N ASP A 114 -26.94 21.82 -21.88
CA ASP A 114 -27.25 20.52 -21.30
C ASP A 114 -27.00 20.56 -19.78
N GLY A 115 -28.05 20.33 -18.99
CA GLY A 115 -27.95 20.18 -17.52
C GLY A 115 -27.00 19.04 -17.11
N TYR A 116 -26.67 18.15 -18.06
CA TYR A 116 -25.63 17.12 -18.06
C TYR A 116 -25.42 16.36 -16.74
N PRO A 117 -26.30 15.41 -16.40
CA PRO A 117 -25.99 14.44 -15.36
C PRO A 117 -24.86 13.54 -15.81
N ILE A 118 -23.91 13.28 -14.92
CA ILE A 118 -22.90 12.23 -15.07
C ILE A 118 -23.63 10.90 -15.10
N ARG A 119 -23.32 10.04 -16.07
CA ARG A 119 -23.91 8.70 -16.18
C ARG A 119 -22.90 7.64 -15.78
N ILE A 120 -23.27 6.80 -14.82
CA ILE A 120 -22.44 5.71 -14.33
C ILE A 120 -23.07 4.40 -14.78
N ALA A 121 -22.42 3.72 -15.72
CA ALA A 121 -22.82 2.39 -16.15
C ALA A 121 -22.19 1.34 -15.24
N THR A 122 -23.00 0.42 -14.73
CA THR A 122 -22.55 -0.66 -13.83
C THR A 122 -22.98 -2.03 -14.36
N GLU A 123 -22.28 -3.06 -13.90
CA GLU A 123 -22.54 -4.46 -14.23
C GLU A 123 -22.41 -5.30 -12.96
N ASP A 124 -23.39 -6.16 -12.67
CA ASP A 124 -23.32 -7.12 -11.56
C ASP A 124 -22.61 -8.43 -11.96
N ALA A 125 -22.44 -9.35 -11.00
CA ALA A 125 -21.78 -10.64 -11.25
C ALA A 125 -22.52 -11.55 -12.25
N LEU A 126 -23.80 -11.29 -12.52
CA LEU A 126 -24.62 -12.03 -13.48
C LEU A 126 -24.61 -11.39 -14.87
N GLY A 127 -23.94 -10.24 -15.02
CA GLY A 127 -23.88 -9.48 -16.26
C GLY A 127 -25.07 -8.53 -16.46
N ASN A 128 -25.91 -8.34 -15.45
CA ASN A 128 -27.01 -7.37 -15.56
C ASN A 128 -26.44 -5.95 -15.48
N ARG A 129 -26.91 -5.09 -16.39
CA ARG A 129 -26.47 -3.70 -16.47
C ARG A 129 -27.47 -2.77 -15.79
N LYS A 130 -26.95 -1.81 -15.05
CA LYS A 130 -27.70 -0.68 -14.46
C LYS A 130 -27.00 0.63 -14.78
N SER A 131 -27.76 1.72 -14.75
CA SER A 131 -27.25 3.07 -14.93
C SER A 131 -27.68 3.95 -13.78
N PHE A 132 -26.77 4.76 -13.27
CA PHE A 132 -27.04 5.82 -12.29
C PHE A 132 -26.77 7.18 -12.93
N GLU A 133 -27.53 8.19 -12.51
CA GLU A 133 -27.34 9.58 -12.90
C GLU A 133 -27.05 10.42 -11.66
N CYS A 134 -26.07 11.32 -11.74
CA CYS A 134 -25.71 12.22 -10.64
C CYS A 134 -25.10 13.53 -11.15
N ASP A 135 -25.11 14.58 -10.34
CA ASP A 135 -24.52 15.88 -10.71
C ASP A 135 -22.99 15.87 -10.64
N MET A 136 -22.45 15.13 -9.66
CA MET A 136 -21.02 14.99 -9.38
C MET A 136 -20.70 13.54 -9.00
N VAL A 137 -19.47 13.10 -9.30
CA VAL A 137 -18.95 11.77 -8.95
C VAL A 137 -17.60 11.88 -8.26
N LEU A 138 -17.42 11.15 -7.16
CA LEU A 138 -16.15 11.00 -6.48
C LEU A 138 -15.57 9.61 -6.76
N CYS A 139 -14.48 9.53 -7.51
CA CYS A 139 -13.77 8.30 -7.77
C CYS A 139 -12.76 8.01 -6.66
N THR A 140 -12.92 6.88 -5.97
CA THR A 140 -12.00 6.41 -4.93
C THR A 140 -11.40 5.04 -5.25
N MET A 141 -11.40 4.65 -6.53
CA MET A 141 -10.86 3.37 -6.95
C MET A 141 -9.35 3.28 -6.66
N PRO A 142 -8.82 2.12 -6.27
CA PRO A 142 -7.38 1.96 -6.04
C PRO A 142 -6.57 2.32 -7.28
N LEU A 143 -5.36 2.87 -7.07
CA LEU A 143 -4.48 3.33 -8.15
C LEU A 143 -4.28 2.26 -9.23
N LYS A 144 -4.07 0.99 -8.83
CA LYS A 144 -3.88 -0.10 -9.80
C LYS A 144 -5.10 -0.30 -10.69
N VAL A 145 -6.31 -0.21 -10.14
CA VAL A 145 -7.57 -0.34 -10.91
C VAL A 145 -7.68 0.78 -11.93
N LEU A 146 -7.35 2.02 -11.56
CA LEU A 146 -7.31 3.16 -12.47
C LEU A 146 -6.26 2.97 -13.58
N GLN A 147 -5.07 2.48 -13.24
CA GLN A 147 -4.00 2.21 -14.21
C GLN A 147 -4.36 1.12 -15.23
N THR A 148 -5.22 0.16 -14.85
CA THR A 148 -5.62 -0.96 -15.73
C THR A 148 -7.00 -0.77 -16.39
N SER A 149 -7.65 0.38 -16.17
CA SER A 149 -8.98 0.67 -16.72
C SER A 149 -8.98 1.95 -17.55
N PRO A 150 -8.23 2.01 -18.67
CA PRO A 150 -8.11 3.23 -19.49
C PRO A 150 -9.45 3.71 -20.06
N ASP A 151 -10.39 2.79 -20.28
CA ASP A 151 -11.70 3.07 -20.88
C ASP A 151 -12.80 3.37 -19.83
N LEU A 152 -12.44 3.54 -18.56
CA LEU A 152 -13.40 3.81 -17.49
C LEU A 152 -14.09 5.18 -17.62
N PHE A 153 -13.45 6.13 -18.29
CA PHE A 153 -13.84 7.53 -18.36
C PHE A 153 -14.18 7.91 -19.80
N SER A 154 -15.35 8.51 -20.01
CA SER A 154 -15.83 9.02 -21.29
C SER A 154 -16.24 10.50 -21.13
N PRO A 155 -15.47 11.47 -21.66
CA PRO A 155 -14.27 11.31 -22.48
C PRO A 155 -13.08 10.76 -21.65
N PRO A 156 -11.99 10.31 -22.29
CA PRO A 156 -10.80 9.86 -21.56
C PRO A 156 -10.19 10.94 -20.67
N LEU A 157 -9.53 10.52 -19.58
CA LEU A 157 -8.75 11.42 -18.73
C LEU A 157 -7.63 12.13 -19.53
N SER A 158 -7.26 13.34 -19.12
CA SER A 158 -6.20 14.10 -19.76
C SER A 158 -4.87 13.35 -19.78
N GLY A 159 -4.04 13.61 -20.80
CA GLY A 159 -2.70 13.02 -20.90
C GLY A 159 -1.81 13.30 -19.67
N GLU A 160 -1.97 14.48 -19.06
CA GLU A 160 -1.30 14.85 -17.80
C GLU A 160 -1.70 13.91 -16.64
N LYS A 161 -3.00 13.68 -16.45
CA LYS A 161 -3.50 12.79 -15.39
C LYS A 161 -3.09 11.33 -15.65
N VAL A 162 -3.13 10.87 -16.90
CA VAL A 162 -2.66 9.53 -17.28
C VAL A 162 -1.14 9.38 -17.04
N ALA A 163 -0.34 10.41 -17.31
CA ALA A 163 1.09 10.40 -17.01
C ALA A 163 1.36 10.34 -15.50
N ALA A 164 0.64 11.14 -14.71
CA ALA A 164 0.75 11.12 -13.24
C ALA A 164 0.37 9.75 -12.65
N LEU A 165 -0.73 9.14 -13.12
CA LEU A 165 -1.11 7.78 -12.76
C LEU A 165 0.01 6.78 -13.05
N LYS A 166 0.78 6.94 -14.13
CA LYS A 166 1.91 6.05 -14.48
C LYS A 166 3.18 6.34 -13.66
N GLY A 167 3.33 7.57 -13.16
CA GLY A 167 4.44 8.05 -12.32
C GLY A 167 4.38 7.54 -10.89
N ILE A 168 3.17 7.29 -10.38
CA ILE A 168 2.96 6.62 -9.10
C ILE A 168 2.87 5.10 -9.31
N GLY A 169 3.57 4.33 -8.50
CA GLY A 169 3.58 2.87 -8.53
C GLY A 169 2.53 2.27 -7.60
N ALA A 170 1.93 1.18 -8.05
CA ALA A 170 1.10 0.32 -7.22
C ALA A 170 2.02 -0.66 -6.47
N GLY A 171 2.40 -0.31 -5.24
CA GLY A 171 3.19 -1.19 -4.37
C GLY A 171 2.36 -2.37 -3.88
N LEU A 172 3.02 -3.48 -3.59
CA LEU A 172 2.41 -4.73 -3.16
C LEU A 172 3.26 -5.40 -2.09
N ILE A 173 2.59 -5.80 -1.01
CA ILE A 173 3.04 -6.77 -0.03
C ILE A 173 1.92 -7.80 0.18
N GLU A 174 2.31 -9.00 0.59
CA GLU A 174 1.36 -10.03 0.99
C GLU A 174 1.68 -10.48 2.41
N LYS A 175 0.67 -10.56 3.26
CA LYS A 175 0.80 -10.96 4.66
C LYS A 175 0.58 -12.46 4.78
N VAL A 176 1.39 -13.07 5.65
CA VAL A 176 1.24 -14.45 6.09
C VAL A 176 1.00 -14.40 7.58
N ILE A 177 -0.17 -14.88 7.99
CA ILE A 177 -0.64 -14.87 9.37
C ILE A 177 -0.74 -16.32 9.80
N VAL A 178 -0.07 -16.69 10.88
CA VAL A 178 -0.03 -18.08 11.36
C VAL A 178 -0.34 -18.12 12.85
N ARG A 179 -1.31 -18.94 13.22
CA ARG A 179 -1.64 -19.27 14.60
C ARG A 179 -0.86 -20.51 15.04
N PHE A 180 -0.30 -20.48 16.23
CA PHE A 180 0.52 -21.54 16.82
C PHE A 180 -0.12 -22.13 18.08
N SER A 181 0.34 -23.33 18.47
CA SER A 181 -0.08 -24.00 19.71
C SER A 181 0.56 -23.43 20.97
N GLU A 182 1.78 -22.91 20.86
CA GLU A 182 2.55 -22.35 21.97
C GLU A 182 3.21 -21.04 21.54
N PRO A 183 3.36 -20.05 22.45
CA PRO A 183 4.06 -18.81 22.18
C PRO A 183 5.57 -19.00 22.31
N PHE A 184 6.17 -19.82 21.44
CA PHE A 184 7.59 -20.21 21.55
C PHE A 184 8.58 -19.03 21.49
N TRP A 185 8.13 -17.86 21.05
CA TRP A 185 8.90 -16.62 20.94
C TRP A 185 8.84 -15.72 22.18
N GLU A 186 7.89 -15.93 23.11
CA GLU A 186 7.58 -14.97 24.20
C GLU A 186 8.78 -14.73 25.12
N GLU A 187 9.63 -15.74 25.36
CA GLU A 187 10.84 -15.61 26.18
C GLU A 187 11.91 -14.69 25.57
N TYR A 188 11.82 -14.39 24.27
CA TYR A 188 12.78 -13.56 23.53
C TYR A 188 12.33 -12.10 23.40
N PHE A 189 11.14 -11.76 23.91
CA PHE A 189 10.64 -10.38 23.88
C PHE A 189 10.94 -9.66 25.19
N GLU A 190 11.57 -8.49 25.05
CA GLU A 190 11.57 -7.50 26.12
C GLU A 190 10.14 -6.97 26.35
N PRO A 191 9.79 -6.58 27.59
CA PRO A 191 8.50 -5.97 27.88
C PRO A 191 8.22 -4.77 26.97
N GLY A 192 7.10 -4.83 26.24
CA GLY A 192 6.69 -3.77 25.31
C GLY A 192 7.20 -3.92 23.88
N ASN A 193 8.00 -4.94 23.58
CA ASN A 193 8.32 -5.33 22.21
C ASN A 193 7.29 -6.33 21.67
N PHE A 194 6.93 -6.17 20.39
CA PHE A 194 5.93 -6.97 19.69
C PHE A 194 6.42 -7.45 18.33
N PHE A 195 7.71 -7.33 18.03
CA PHE A 195 8.27 -7.82 16.78
C PHE A 195 9.74 -8.23 16.89
N PHE A 196 10.19 -9.07 15.97
CA PHE A 196 11.59 -9.43 15.79
C PHE A 196 11.98 -9.48 14.31
N GLY A 197 13.25 -9.22 14.02
CA GLY A 197 13.80 -9.23 12.68
C GLY A 197 14.41 -10.57 12.28
N HIS A 198 14.31 -10.88 10.99
CA HIS A 198 14.98 -11.99 10.32
C HIS A 198 16.03 -11.42 9.36
N VAL A 199 17.32 -11.59 9.74
CA VAL A 199 18.44 -11.14 8.91
C VAL A 199 18.64 -12.12 7.74
N PRO A 200 18.47 -11.67 6.48
CA PRO A 200 18.44 -12.58 5.33
C PRO A 200 19.78 -13.27 5.14
N LYS A 201 19.76 -14.51 4.62
CA LYS A 201 21.00 -15.25 4.30
C LYS A 201 21.68 -14.69 3.05
N VAL A 202 20.87 -14.28 2.06
CA VAL A 202 21.31 -13.71 0.77
C VAL A 202 20.42 -12.52 0.39
N PRO A 203 20.90 -11.56 -0.43
CA PRO A 203 20.14 -10.35 -0.80
C PRO A 203 18.75 -10.62 -1.38
N GLU A 204 18.58 -11.70 -2.13
CA GLU A 204 17.33 -12.06 -2.82
C GLU A 204 16.22 -12.47 -1.83
N GLN A 205 16.58 -12.78 -0.58
CA GLN A 205 15.65 -13.18 0.48
C GLN A 205 15.33 -12.03 1.45
N ARG A 206 15.78 -10.81 1.17
CA ARG A 206 15.68 -9.69 2.13
C ARG A 206 14.27 -9.23 2.48
N THR A 207 13.27 -9.61 1.67
CA THR A 207 11.85 -9.37 1.92
C THR A 207 11.07 -10.68 2.08
N VAL A 208 11.76 -11.81 2.30
CA VAL A 208 11.14 -13.08 2.72
C VAL A 208 11.05 -13.08 4.23
N PHE A 209 9.90 -12.65 4.75
CA PHE A 209 9.59 -12.62 6.17
C PHE A 209 10.65 -11.90 7.01
N ASN A 210 11.01 -10.66 6.62
CA ASN A 210 12.10 -9.94 7.29
C ASN A 210 11.69 -9.42 8.68
N LEU A 211 10.41 -9.18 8.95
CA LEU A 211 9.89 -8.83 10.27
C LEU A 211 8.72 -9.74 10.65
N PHE A 212 8.75 -10.29 11.86
CA PHE A 212 7.65 -11.02 12.47
C PHE A 212 7.02 -10.16 13.56
N HIS A 213 5.72 -9.98 13.50
CA HIS A 213 4.93 -9.22 14.44
C HIS A 213 4.05 -10.16 15.26
N ASP A 214 3.98 -9.93 16.57
CA ASP A 214 3.14 -10.67 17.49
C ASP A 214 1.78 -9.99 17.65
N PHE A 215 0.74 -10.71 17.22
CA PHE A 215 -0.66 -10.32 17.32
C PHE A 215 -1.40 -11.08 18.43
N SER A 216 -0.67 -11.74 19.33
CA SER A 216 -1.25 -12.59 20.38
C SER A 216 -1.89 -11.81 21.52
N LYS A 217 -1.61 -10.51 21.63
CA LYS A 217 -2.17 -9.65 22.66
C LYS A 217 -3.32 -8.85 22.08
N ARG A 218 -4.53 -9.39 22.24
CA ARG A 218 -5.77 -8.61 22.18
C ARG A 218 -6.19 -8.29 23.62
N ASP A 219 -6.73 -7.11 23.85
CA ASP A 219 -7.34 -6.79 25.15
C ASP A 219 -8.50 -7.78 25.39
N GLY A 220 -8.35 -8.69 26.36
CA GLY A 220 -9.31 -9.75 26.65
C GLY A 220 -8.84 -10.72 27.74
N PRO A 221 -9.72 -11.62 28.24
CA PRO A 221 -9.35 -12.61 29.24
C PRO A 221 -8.23 -13.53 28.74
N VAL A 222 -7.28 -13.88 29.62
CA VAL A 222 -6.14 -14.77 29.31
C VAL A 222 -6.59 -16.11 28.70
N GLU A 223 -7.79 -16.55 29.07
CA GLU A 223 -8.44 -17.79 28.62
C GLU A 223 -8.73 -17.83 27.10
N ASN A 224 -8.79 -16.68 26.42
CA ASN A 224 -9.03 -16.56 24.98
C ASN A 224 -7.76 -16.18 24.17
N ARG A 225 -6.57 -16.34 24.77
CA ARG A 225 -5.32 -15.95 24.11
C ARG A 225 -5.05 -16.85 22.89
N SER A 226 -4.86 -16.22 21.73
CA SER A 226 -4.40 -16.88 20.51
C SER A 226 -2.94 -16.52 20.26
N TYR A 227 -2.09 -17.50 19.92
CA TYR A 227 -0.67 -17.24 19.64
C TYR A 227 -0.48 -17.01 18.15
N VAL A 228 -0.37 -15.75 17.73
CA VAL A 228 -0.41 -15.37 16.31
C VAL A 228 0.83 -14.56 15.96
N LEU A 229 1.57 -15.03 14.95
CA LEU A 229 2.58 -14.24 14.28
C LEU A 229 2.09 -13.83 12.89
N MET A 230 2.39 -12.59 12.51
CA MET A 230 2.23 -12.09 11.16
C MET A 230 3.59 -11.68 10.62
N SER A 231 3.89 -12.09 9.41
CA SER A 231 4.98 -11.53 8.62
C SER A 231 4.47 -11.23 7.21
N TYR A 232 5.36 -10.79 6.33
CA TYR A 232 4.99 -10.42 4.99
C TYR A 232 6.07 -10.79 3.98
N LEU A 233 5.63 -10.90 2.73
CA LEU A 233 6.44 -10.93 1.53
C LEU A 233 6.33 -9.56 0.86
N GLY A 234 7.45 -9.03 0.40
CA GLY A 234 7.51 -7.75 -0.29
C GLY A 234 8.58 -7.73 -1.38
N GLY A 235 8.82 -6.56 -1.97
CA GLY A 235 9.82 -6.41 -3.03
C GLY A 235 9.56 -7.39 -4.18
N ARG A 236 10.59 -8.12 -4.62
CA ARG A 236 10.44 -9.18 -5.63
C ARG A 236 9.92 -10.50 -5.07
N SER A 237 10.08 -10.74 -3.76
CA SER A 237 9.62 -11.97 -3.10
C SER A 237 8.10 -12.07 -2.98
N VAL A 238 7.37 -10.99 -3.25
CA VAL A 238 5.90 -11.01 -3.24
C VAL A 238 5.32 -11.97 -4.28
N ASP A 239 6.02 -12.20 -5.39
CA ASP A 239 5.59 -13.11 -6.46
C ASP A 239 5.53 -14.58 -6.01
N LEU A 240 6.16 -14.94 -4.88
CA LEU A 240 6.09 -16.29 -4.32
C LEU A 240 4.66 -16.76 -4.08
N VAL A 241 3.71 -15.86 -3.74
CA VAL A 241 2.28 -16.24 -3.54
C VAL A 241 1.55 -16.57 -4.85
N ASN A 242 2.17 -16.26 -6.00
CA ASN A 242 1.69 -16.66 -7.33
C ASN A 242 2.34 -17.96 -7.78
N GLU A 243 3.55 -18.25 -7.29
CA GLU A 243 4.35 -19.42 -7.67
C GLU A 243 4.10 -20.66 -6.80
N LYS A 244 3.54 -20.47 -5.60
CA LYS A 244 3.37 -21.50 -4.58
C LYS A 244 1.93 -21.53 -4.06
N SER A 245 1.52 -22.68 -3.52
CA SER A 245 0.27 -22.76 -2.76
C SER A 245 0.39 -22.07 -1.40
N ASP A 246 -0.72 -21.74 -0.77
CA ASP A 246 -0.74 -21.11 0.55
C ASP A 246 -0.07 -22.02 1.59
N GLU A 247 -0.26 -23.33 1.51
CA GLU A 247 0.40 -24.31 2.38
C GLU A 247 1.93 -24.25 2.24
N GLN A 248 2.44 -24.18 1.00
CA GLN A 248 3.88 -24.06 0.75
C GLN A 248 4.46 -22.73 1.24
N ILE A 249 3.69 -21.64 1.21
CA ILE A 249 4.08 -20.35 1.77
C ILE A 249 4.14 -20.43 3.30
N VAL A 250 3.17 -21.10 3.93
CA VAL A 250 3.14 -21.33 5.38
C VAL A 250 4.26 -22.26 5.82
N GLU A 251 4.58 -23.29 5.05
CA GLU A 251 5.76 -24.15 5.28
C GLU A 251 7.05 -23.31 5.27
N LEU A 252 7.23 -22.44 4.27
CA LEU A 252 8.38 -21.52 4.21
C LEU A 252 8.44 -20.59 5.43
N PHE A 253 7.29 -20.06 5.88
CA PHE A 253 7.19 -19.22 7.07
C PHE A 253 7.65 -19.97 8.33
N VAL A 254 7.16 -21.21 8.51
CA VAL A 254 7.52 -22.09 9.63
C VAL A 254 9.00 -22.48 9.58
N ASP A 255 9.55 -22.75 8.40
CA ASP A 255 10.96 -23.11 8.22
C ASP A 255 11.89 -21.95 8.57
N VAL A 256 11.51 -20.72 8.21
CA VAL A 256 12.23 -19.51 8.66
C VAL A 256 12.23 -19.43 10.19
N LEU A 257 11.08 -19.62 10.83
CA LEU A 257 10.98 -19.60 12.30
C LEU A 257 11.80 -20.70 12.96
N LYS A 258 11.79 -21.93 12.44
CA LYS A 258 12.64 -23.03 12.93
C LYS A 258 14.12 -22.69 12.80
N SER A 259 14.52 -22.00 11.73
CA SER A 259 15.90 -21.54 11.57
C SER A 259 16.31 -20.45 12.56
N LEU A 260 15.36 -19.61 12.99
CA LEU A 260 15.59 -18.56 13.99
C LEU A 260 15.60 -19.13 15.42
N PHE A 261 14.76 -20.14 15.69
CA PHE A 261 14.60 -20.76 17.00
C PHE A 261 14.91 -22.28 16.97
N PRO A 262 16.13 -22.69 16.60
CA PRO A 262 16.44 -24.11 16.37
C PRO A 262 16.18 -25.00 17.60
N LYS A 263 16.44 -24.47 18.81
CA LYS A 263 16.19 -25.17 20.09
C LYS A 263 14.71 -25.36 20.43
N LYS A 264 13.79 -24.71 19.70
CA LYS A 264 12.34 -24.76 19.91
C LYS A 264 11.60 -25.35 18.71
N SER A 265 12.33 -25.90 17.73
CA SER A 265 11.75 -26.38 16.46
C SER A 265 10.54 -27.31 16.63
N ASP A 266 10.59 -28.21 17.62
CA ASP A 266 9.50 -29.16 17.93
C ASP A 266 8.22 -28.49 18.45
N LYS A 267 8.32 -27.23 18.91
CA LYS A 267 7.19 -26.43 19.42
C LYS A 267 6.57 -25.53 18.36
N ILE A 268 7.22 -25.36 17.22
CA ILE A 268 6.76 -24.49 16.12
C ILE A 268 5.76 -25.29 15.30
N LYS A 269 4.52 -25.35 15.79
CA LYS A 269 3.40 -26.06 15.15
C LYS A 269 2.32 -25.06 14.76
N ALA A 270 2.18 -24.83 13.45
CA ALA A 270 1.08 -24.06 12.91
C ALA A 270 -0.23 -24.85 13.13
N ILE A 271 -1.24 -24.18 13.66
CA ILE A 271 -2.60 -24.72 13.82
C ILE A 271 -3.53 -24.18 12.74
N ASP A 272 -3.34 -22.92 12.37
CA ASP A 272 -4.19 -22.23 11.41
C ASP A 272 -3.39 -21.14 10.70
N SER A 273 -3.80 -20.76 9.51
CA SER A 273 -3.05 -19.80 8.71
C SER A 273 -3.91 -19.07 7.68
N PHE A 274 -3.47 -17.88 7.32
CA PHE A 274 -4.05 -17.10 6.23
C PHE A 274 -2.94 -16.38 5.44
N VAL A 275 -2.99 -16.52 4.12
CA VAL A 275 -2.10 -15.83 3.17
C VAL A 275 -2.93 -14.85 2.36
N THR A 276 -2.54 -13.58 2.32
CA THR A 276 -3.25 -12.59 1.50
C THR A 276 -2.86 -12.73 0.03
N HIS A 277 -3.78 -12.34 -0.85
CA HIS A 277 -3.59 -12.25 -2.31
C HIS A 277 -4.11 -10.91 -2.85
N TRP A 278 -3.68 -9.80 -2.24
CA TRP A 278 -4.04 -8.44 -2.66
C TRP A 278 -3.75 -8.17 -4.13
N GLY A 279 -2.65 -8.70 -4.65
CA GLY A 279 -2.25 -8.53 -6.05
C GLY A 279 -3.23 -9.19 -7.04
N LYS A 280 -3.86 -10.29 -6.65
CA LYS A 280 -4.86 -11.01 -7.48
C LYS A 280 -6.25 -10.39 -7.40
N ASN A 281 -6.52 -9.54 -6.41
CA ASN A 281 -7.84 -8.93 -6.25
C ASN A 281 -8.12 -7.92 -7.38
N ALA A 282 -9.06 -8.22 -8.27
CA ALA A 282 -9.39 -7.39 -9.42
C ALA A 282 -9.91 -5.98 -9.08
N PHE A 283 -10.36 -5.76 -7.85
CA PHE A 283 -10.87 -4.47 -7.36
C PHE A 283 -9.88 -3.73 -6.46
N THR A 284 -8.68 -4.28 -6.26
CA THR A 284 -7.60 -3.64 -5.49
C THR A 284 -6.27 -3.73 -6.22
N GLY A 285 -5.74 -4.94 -6.42
CA GLY A 285 -4.54 -5.22 -7.20
C GLY A 285 -3.24 -4.66 -6.63
N MET A 286 -3.25 -4.16 -5.39
CA MET A 286 -2.14 -3.47 -4.75
C MET A 286 -2.30 -3.44 -3.23
N SER A 287 -1.27 -2.99 -2.51
CA SER A 287 -1.33 -2.64 -1.09
C SER A 287 -1.41 -1.13 -0.89
N TYR A 288 -0.43 -0.39 -1.40
CA TYR A 288 -0.32 1.06 -1.26
C TYR A 288 0.64 1.66 -2.28
N SER A 289 0.51 2.95 -2.55
CA SER A 289 1.29 3.63 -3.57
C SER A 289 2.76 3.89 -3.18
N TYR A 290 3.61 4.14 -4.18
CA TYR A 290 4.97 4.68 -4.00
C TYR A 290 5.35 5.53 -5.22
N VAL A 291 6.40 6.35 -5.12
CA VAL A 291 6.88 7.12 -6.28
C VAL A 291 7.84 6.27 -7.11
N LYS A 292 7.47 5.97 -8.37
CA LYS A 292 8.33 5.21 -9.29
C LYS A 292 9.51 6.06 -9.76
N ILE A 293 10.54 5.40 -10.30
CA ILE A 293 11.59 6.08 -11.07
C ILE A 293 10.94 7.04 -12.08
N ASN A 294 11.45 8.28 -12.09
CA ASN A 294 10.98 9.43 -12.87
C ASN A 294 9.64 10.06 -12.42
N GLY A 295 8.90 9.43 -11.50
CA GLY A 295 7.74 10.05 -10.86
C GLY A 295 8.14 11.07 -9.79
N THR A 296 7.17 11.88 -9.36
CA THR A 296 7.37 12.94 -8.35
C THR A 296 6.19 13.03 -7.38
N GLY A 297 6.36 13.73 -6.26
CA GLY A 297 5.26 14.05 -5.34
C GLY A 297 4.13 14.85 -6.00
N ASP A 298 4.44 15.66 -7.03
CA ASP A 298 3.45 16.45 -7.77
C ASP A 298 2.45 15.57 -8.55
N ASP A 299 2.79 14.29 -8.79
CA ASP A 299 1.89 13.35 -9.44
C ASP A 299 0.66 13.04 -8.57
N TYR A 300 0.80 12.97 -7.23
CA TYR A 300 -0.34 12.82 -6.31
C TYR A 300 -1.32 13.99 -6.43
N ASP A 301 -0.80 15.21 -6.50
CA ASP A 301 -1.62 16.43 -6.64
C ASP A 301 -2.31 16.46 -8.00
N THR A 302 -1.62 16.02 -9.06
CA THR A 302 -2.16 15.93 -10.42
C THR A 302 -3.28 14.90 -10.52
N ILE A 303 -3.14 13.75 -9.86
CA ILE A 303 -4.20 12.76 -9.76
C ILE A 303 -5.40 13.34 -8.99
N ALA A 304 -5.17 14.11 -7.92
CA ALA A 304 -6.22 14.73 -7.11
C ALA A 304 -7.01 15.86 -7.78
N LYS A 305 -6.56 16.41 -8.90
CA LYS A 305 -7.29 17.48 -9.64
C LYS A 305 -8.66 16.98 -10.09
N SER A 306 -9.73 17.75 -9.85
CA SER A 306 -11.05 17.48 -10.42
C SER A 306 -11.04 17.66 -11.95
N VAL A 307 -12.02 17.09 -12.62
CA VAL A 307 -12.33 17.36 -14.04
C VAL A 307 -13.68 18.07 -14.08
N ASP A 308 -13.67 19.28 -14.65
CA ASP A 308 -14.84 20.16 -14.84
C ASP A 308 -15.72 20.34 -13.59
N ASP A 309 -15.12 20.28 -12.41
CA ASP A 309 -15.81 20.32 -11.11
C ASP A 309 -16.96 19.32 -10.98
N LYS A 310 -16.85 18.20 -11.73
CA LYS A 310 -17.84 17.13 -11.82
C LYS A 310 -17.26 15.77 -11.41
N VAL A 311 -16.04 15.46 -11.87
CA VAL A 311 -15.34 14.21 -11.54
C VAL A 311 -14.23 14.52 -10.56
N PHE A 312 -14.38 14.06 -9.32
CA PHE A 312 -13.43 14.24 -8.23
C PHE A 312 -12.65 12.94 -7.97
N PHE A 313 -11.48 13.06 -7.35
CA PHE A 313 -10.60 11.92 -7.06
C PHE A 313 -10.13 11.96 -5.60
N ALA A 314 -10.36 10.86 -4.89
CA ALA A 314 -9.85 10.65 -3.53
C ALA A 314 -9.25 9.24 -3.39
N GLY A 315 -8.61 9.00 -2.26
CA GLY A 315 -7.85 7.81 -1.95
C GLY A 315 -6.41 8.16 -1.61
N GLU A 316 -5.68 7.19 -1.03
CA GLU A 316 -4.30 7.36 -0.57
C GLU A 316 -3.37 7.89 -1.68
N HIS A 317 -3.58 7.43 -2.92
CA HIS A 317 -2.84 7.82 -4.12
C HIS A 317 -3.19 9.24 -4.65
N THR A 318 -4.00 10.00 -3.90
CA THR A 318 -4.33 11.40 -4.16
C THR A 318 -3.89 12.31 -2.99
N CYS A 319 -3.28 11.76 -1.94
CA CYS A 319 -2.87 12.48 -0.74
C CYS A 319 -1.34 12.58 -0.67
N ARG A 320 -0.77 13.64 -1.25
CA ARG A 320 0.69 13.83 -1.30
C ARG A 320 1.37 13.82 0.07
N PHE A 321 0.73 14.41 1.08
CA PHE A 321 1.34 14.62 2.39
C PHE A 321 1.31 13.36 3.26
N TYR A 322 0.29 12.53 3.07
CA TYR A 322 0.08 11.31 3.86
C TYR A 322 -0.25 10.12 2.96
N PRO A 323 0.57 9.81 1.93
CA PRO A 323 0.28 8.72 1.00
C PRO A 323 0.23 7.38 1.75
N GLN A 324 -0.21 6.31 1.08
CA GLN A 324 -0.25 4.93 1.57
C GLN A 324 -1.25 4.63 2.69
N THR A 325 -1.44 5.56 3.61
CA THR A 325 -2.14 5.31 4.87
C THR A 325 -3.66 5.40 4.75
N MET A 326 -4.39 4.67 5.60
CA MET A 326 -5.83 4.87 5.77
C MET A 326 -6.15 6.31 6.18
N THR A 327 -5.29 6.93 6.99
CA THR A 327 -5.43 8.33 7.40
C THR A 327 -5.40 9.26 6.20
N GLY A 328 -4.42 9.12 5.31
CA GLY A 328 -4.36 9.90 4.07
C GLY A 328 -5.54 9.66 3.15
N SER A 329 -6.01 8.41 3.06
CA SER A 329 -7.24 8.07 2.34
C SER A 329 -8.44 8.83 2.91
N ALA A 330 -8.66 8.79 4.23
CA ALA A 330 -9.75 9.52 4.89
C ALA A 330 -9.63 11.04 4.71
N MET A 331 -8.43 11.60 4.89
CA MET A 331 -8.17 13.03 4.69
C MET A 331 -8.46 13.48 3.26
N SER A 332 -8.12 12.66 2.26
CA SER A 332 -8.47 12.96 0.87
C SER A 332 -9.99 12.93 0.62
N GLY A 333 -10.72 12.02 1.29
CA GLY A 333 -12.19 12.00 1.26
C GLY A 333 -12.80 13.28 1.83
N TYR A 334 -12.34 13.72 3.01
CA TYR A 334 -12.79 14.99 3.61
C TYR A 334 -12.46 16.20 2.73
N ARG A 335 -11.28 16.20 2.09
CA ARG A 335 -10.88 17.26 1.15
C ARG A 335 -11.84 17.37 -0.03
N GLU A 336 -12.18 16.26 -0.69
CA GLU A 336 -13.09 16.28 -1.83
C GLU A 336 -14.54 16.58 -1.40
N ALA A 337 -15.00 16.05 -0.26
CA ALA A 337 -16.30 16.40 0.29
C ALA A 337 -16.45 17.92 0.52
N GLY A 338 -15.40 18.56 1.06
CA GLY A 338 -15.36 20.01 1.23
C GLY A 338 -15.46 20.79 -0.09
N LYS A 339 -14.76 20.35 -1.14
CA LYS A 339 -14.84 20.97 -2.48
C LYS A 339 -16.24 20.85 -3.07
N ILE A 340 -16.83 19.65 -3.03
CA ILE A 340 -18.18 19.37 -3.53
C ILE A 340 -19.21 20.26 -2.83
N LEU A 341 -19.18 20.32 -1.49
CA LEU A 341 -20.09 21.17 -0.71
C LEU A 341 -19.93 22.65 -1.05
N GLN A 342 -18.70 23.12 -1.30
CA GLN A 342 -18.45 24.51 -1.66
C GLN A 342 -19.07 24.87 -3.02
N ILE A 343 -19.02 23.97 -4.00
CA ILE A 343 -19.62 24.18 -5.33
C ILE A 343 -21.15 24.21 -5.19
N LEU A 344 -21.74 23.20 -4.54
CA LEU A 344 -23.18 23.12 -4.30
C LEU A 344 -23.73 24.32 -3.52
N HIS A 345 -22.92 24.94 -2.66
CA HIS A 345 -23.31 26.16 -1.95
C HIS A 345 -23.35 27.38 -2.87
N LYS A 346 -22.37 27.52 -3.78
CA LYS A 346 -22.32 28.63 -4.74
C LYS A 346 -23.44 28.58 -5.77
N GLU A 347 -23.87 27.38 -6.18
CA GLU A 347 -24.99 27.21 -7.13
C GLU A 347 -26.36 27.55 -6.52
N LYS A 348 -26.48 27.59 -5.18
CA LYS A 348 -27.72 27.95 -4.48
C LYS A 348 -27.86 29.44 -4.18
N GLN A 349 -26.80 30.23 -4.34
CA GLN A 349 -26.81 31.69 -4.20
C GLN A 349 -27.04 32.33 -5.56
#